data_AF-A0A4V0WVT0-F1
#
_entry.id   AF-A0A4V0WVT0-F1
#
_cell.length_a   1.000
_cell.length_b   1.000
_cell.length_c   1.000
_cell.angle_alpha   90.00
_cell.angle_beta   90.00
_cell.angle_gamma   90.00
#
_symmetry.space_group_name_H-M   'P 1'
#
loop_
_entity.id
_entity.type
_entity.pdbx_description
1 polymer ?
#
loop_
_entity_poly.entity_id
_entity_poly.type
_entity_poly.pdbx_seq_one_letter_code
_entity_poly.pdbx_strand_id
1 'polypeptide(L)'
;MQFIPSVKSYQSSELWKGFPRLELRLEETALAASWLDRIPEGLEIRTLHLPPWNPQTFSMDGVAPFLQAPFDLDFLVLPVPALSERTLQFQLLSTLELFLEILGGRGIKIALRPEADTLALVTLVKSIRADAIGYCWDAHNSDWEAIADRLFVAYGTPEDSFQPLHELGYRWDIGLDVSSPDDFKIAHQRLSGLYPDPLFPKRLPDVPSDPEVSLGEHWNLQ
;
A
#
# COMPACT_ATOMS: atom_id res chain seq x y z
N MET A 1 11.44 -0.26 -10.75
CA MET A 1 10.60 -0.69 -9.61
C MET A 1 11.52 -1.14 -8.50
N GLN A 2 11.23 -0.80 -7.25
CA GLN A 2 12.09 -1.16 -6.12
C GLN A 2 11.39 -2.19 -5.24
N PHE A 3 11.88 -3.42 -5.21
CA PHE A 3 11.29 -4.45 -4.36
C PHE A 3 11.84 -4.31 -2.93
N ILE A 4 10.95 -4.19 -1.95
CA ILE A 4 11.29 -4.11 -0.52
C ILE A 4 10.53 -5.21 0.26
N PRO A 5 11.05 -5.69 1.40
CA PRO A 5 10.35 -6.72 2.15
C PRO A 5 9.11 -6.14 2.84
N SER A 6 7.99 -6.87 2.78
CA SER A 6 6.74 -6.56 3.48
C SER A 6 6.54 -7.58 4.60
N VAL A 7 6.85 -7.15 5.82
CA VAL A 7 7.10 -8.03 6.96
C VAL A 7 5.93 -7.98 7.94
N LYS A 8 5.50 -9.14 8.44
CA LYS A 8 4.47 -9.21 9.48
C LYS A 8 5.03 -8.71 10.81
N SER A 9 4.29 -7.85 11.50
CA SER A 9 4.73 -7.16 12.72
C SER A 9 5.15 -8.12 13.84
N TYR A 10 4.59 -9.34 13.89
CA TYR A 10 4.90 -10.31 14.95
C TYR A 10 6.27 -10.96 14.78
N GLN A 11 6.87 -10.83 13.59
CA GLN A 11 8.21 -11.35 13.35
C GLN A 11 9.24 -10.53 14.13
N SER A 12 10.33 -11.19 14.52
CA SER A 12 11.41 -10.52 15.21
C SER A 12 12.09 -9.49 14.30
N SER A 13 12.15 -8.24 14.75
CA SER A 13 12.83 -7.14 14.04
C SER A 13 14.33 -7.40 13.84
N GLU A 14 14.94 -8.22 14.70
CA GLU A 14 16.34 -8.64 14.61
C GLU A 14 16.62 -9.51 13.38
N LEU A 15 15.66 -10.34 12.94
CA LEU A 15 15.80 -11.11 11.70
C LEU A 15 16.02 -10.18 10.50
N TRP A 16 15.42 -8.99 10.55
CA TRP A 16 15.42 -8.02 9.47
C TRP A 16 16.47 -6.92 9.64
N LYS A 17 17.43 -7.07 10.56
CA LYS A 17 18.45 -6.03 10.88
C LYS A 17 19.28 -5.58 9.67
N GLY A 18 19.50 -6.47 8.71
CA GLY A 18 20.23 -6.18 7.47
C GLY A 18 19.44 -5.37 6.43
N PHE A 19 18.17 -5.05 6.68
CA PHE A 19 17.31 -4.29 5.77
C PHE A 19 17.00 -2.92 6.40
N PRO A 20 17.51 -1.83 5.80
CA PRO A 20 17.26 -0.48 6.29
C PRO A 20 15.88 0.05 5.89
N ARG A 21 15.22 -0.56 4.91
CA ARG A 21 13.87 -0.18 4.47
C ARG A 21 12.99 -1.42 4.35
N LEU A 22 11.77 -1.33 4.88
CA LEU A 22 10.75 -2.37 4.77
C LEU A 22 9.35 -1.79 4.96
N GLU A 23 8.33 -2.55 4.53
CA GLU A 23 6.95 -2.31 4.93
C GLU A 23 6.59 -3.19 6.12
N LEU A 24 5.73 -2.69 7.00
CA LEU A 24 5.16 -3.50 8.08
C LEU A 24 3.70 -3.84 7.81
N ARG A 25 3.33 -5.09 8.07
CA ARG A 25 1.95 -5.57 8.05
C ARG A 25 1.52 -5.87 9.47
N LEU A 26 0.55 -5.11 9.96
CA LEU A 26 0.04 -5.25 11.31
C LEU A 26 -0.89 -6.46 11.41
N GLU A 27 -0.54 -7.40 12.26
CA GLU A 27 -1.41 -8.53 12.64
C GLU A 27 -1.73 -8.54 14.14
N GLU A 28 -1.21 -7.57 14.89
CA GLU A 28 -1.34 -7.47 16.34
C GLU A 28 -1.78 -6.07 16.77
N THR A 29 -2.25 -5.93 18.01
CA THR A 29 -2.82 -4.69 18.55
C THR A 29 -1.78 -3.73 19.13
N ALA A 30 -0.53 -4.17 19.31
CA ALA A 30 0.56 -3.35 19.80
C ALA A 30 1.88 -3.79 19.16
N LEU A 31 2.68 -2.84 18.68
CA LEU A 31 3.98 -3.15 18.10
C LEU A 31 5.00 -3.52 19.18
N ALA A 32 5.77 -4.58 18.95
CA ALA A 32 6.91 -4.90 19.80
C ALA A 32 7.92 -3.72 19.83
N ALA A 33 8.41 -3.37 21.03
CA ALA A 33 9.36 -2.27 21.22
C ALA A 33 10.63 -2.41 20.36
N SER A 34 11.03 -3.65 20.05
CA SER A 34 12.18 -3.95 19.21
C SER A 34 12.07 -3.41 17.78
N TRP A 35 10.87 -3.11 17.27
CA TRP A 35 10.70 -2.42 16.00
C TRP A 35 10.97 -0.92 16.13
N LEU A 36 10.55 -0.31 17.24
CA LEU A 36 10.78 1.11 17.52
C LEU A 36 12.26 1.38 17.77
N ASP A 37 12.94 0.48 18.47
CA ASP A 37 14.37 0.58 18.78
C ASP A 37 15.24 0.57 17.52
N ARG A 38 14.73 0.04 16.39
CA ARG A 38 15.45 0.04 15.11
C ARG A 38 15.34 1.34 14.33
N ILE A 39 14.36 2.20 14.63
CA ILE A 39 14.19 3.48 13.92
C ILE A 39 15.42 4.39 14.13
N PRO A 40 15.95 4.58 15.36
CA PRO A 40 17.22 5.27 15.57
C PRO A 40 18.44 4.60 14.91
N GLU A 41 18.38 3.29 14.63
CA GLU A 41 19.43 2.57 13.88
C GLU A 41 19.35 2.80 12.36
N GLY A 42 18.38 3.59 11.88
CA GLY A 42 18.20 3.92 10.47
C GLY A 42 17.17 3.05 9.74
N LEU A 43 16.27 2.39 10.47
CA LEU A 43 15.14 1.69 9.86
C LEU A 43 14.09 2.68 9.33
N GLU A 44 13.84 2.64 8.02
CA GLU A 44 12.77 3.35 7.33
C GLU A 44 11.55 2.45 7.14
N ILE A 45 10.42 2.83 7.73
CA ILE A 45 9.10 2.26 7.47
C ILE A 45 8.22 3.37 6.93
N ARG A 46 7.96 3.34 5.63
CA ARG A 46 7.15 4.35 4.91
C ARG A 46 5.73 3.87 4.59
N THR A 47 5.55 2.55 4.54
CA THR A 47 4.26 1.91 4.27
C THR A 47 3.90 1.00 5.44
N LEU A 48 2.67 1.16 5.94
CA LEU A 48 2.09 0.32 6.98
C LEU A 48 0.79 -0.29 6.47
N HIS A 49 0.69 -1.61 6.45
CA HIS A 49 -0.56 -2.31 6.14
C HIS A 49 -1.33 -2.57 7.42
N LEU A 50 -2.58 -2.14 7.43
CA LEU A 50 -3.52 -2.37 8.50
C LEU A 50 -4.17 -3.76 8.36
N PRO A 51 -4.74 -4.30 9.45
CA PRO A 51 -5.61 -5.47 9.35
C PRO A 51 -6.77 -5.19 8.38
N PRO A 52 -7.35 -6.23 7.75
CA PRO A 52 -8.50 -6.06 6.87
C PRO A 52 -9.63 -5.30 7.55
N TRP A 53 -10.19 -4.33 6.83
CA TRP A 53 -11.28 -3.52 7.34
C TRP A 53 -12.52 -4.39 7.54
N ASN A 54 -13.04 -4.39 8.77
CA ASN A 54 -14.29 -5.05 9.13
C ASN A 54 -15.09 -4.11 10.04
N PRO A 55 -16.28 -3.64 9.65
CA PRO A 55 -17.03 -2.65 10.42
C PRO A 55 -17.44 -3.11 11.83
N GLN A 56 -17.42 -4.42 12.10
CA GLN A 56 -17.79 -4.97 13.41
C GLN A 56 -16.61 -5.01 14.39
N THR A 57 -15.38 -5.11 13.89
CA THR A 57 -14.19 -5.34 14.72
C THR A 57 -13.15 -4.24 14.57
N PHE A 58 -13.24 -3.43 13.51
CA PHE A 58 -12.30 -2.35 13.25
C PHE A 58 -12.51 -1.22 14.25
N SER A 59 -11.43 -0.84 14.94
CA SER A 59 -11.42 0.26 15.90
C SER A 59 -10.22 1.15 15.68
N MET A 60 -10.45 2.47 15.64
CA MET A 60 -9.38 3.45 15.55
C MET A 60 -8.46 3.41 16.77
N ASP A 61 -8.95 3.01 17.94
CA ASP A 61 -8.12 2.86 19.16
C ASP A 61 -7.04 1.79 18.98
N GLY A 62 -7.32 0.76 18.18
CA GLY A 62 -6.36 -0.27 17.84
C GLY A 62 -5.30 0.19 16.83
N VAL A 63 -5.60 1.21 16.01
CA VAL A 63 -4.70 1.69 14.95
C VAL A 63 -3.90 2.92 15.40
N ALA A 64 -4.50 3.77 16.24
CA ALA A 64 -3.92 5.04 16.69
C ALA A 64 -2.48 4.93 17.26
N PRO A 65 -2.12 3.91 18.07
CA PRO A 65 -0.76 3.77 18.57
C PRO A 65 0.30 3.65 17.46
N PHE A 66 -0.04 2.96 16.37
CA PHE A 66 0.85 2.79 15.22
C PHE A 66 0.97 4.07 14.39
N LEU A 67 -0.09 4.87 14.34
CA LEU A 67 -0.05 6.17 13.68
C LEU A 67 0.77 7.18 14.49
N GLN A 68 0.83 7.03 15.81
CA GLN A 68 1.63 7.89 16.70
C GLN A 68 3.08 7.44 16.85
N ALA A 69 3.41 6.22 16.42
CA ALA A 69 4.78 5.74 16.40
C ALA A 69 5.66 6.66 15.53
N PRO A 70 6.97 6.79 15.84
CA PRO A 70 7.89 7.68 15.15
C PRO A 70 8.31 7.15 13.77
N PHE A 71 7.36 6.62 13.01
CA PHE A 71 7.53 6.22 11.63
C PHE A 71 7.36 7.41 10.70
N ASP A 72 8.23 7.50 9.71
CA ASP A 72 8.11 8.43 8.58
C ASP A 72 7.16 7.83 7.52
N LEU A 73 5.90 7.63 7.91
CA LEU A 73 4.90 7.05 7.02
C LEU A 73 4.58 8.00 5.87
N ASP A 74 4.63 7.47 4.66
CA ASP A 74 4.07 8.07 3.45
C ASP A 74 2.67 7.48 3.17
N PHE A 75 2.48 6.19 3.48
CA PHE A 75 1.28 5.43 3.12
C PHE A 75 0.73 4.53 4.24
N LEU A 76 -0.60 4.51 4.36
CA LEU A 76 -1.34 3.47 5.07
C LEU A 76 -2.09 2.62 4.07
N VAL A 77 -1.87 1.32 4.09
CA VAL A 77 -2.62 0.36 3.28
C VAL A 77 -3.78 -0.19 4.10
N LEU A 78 -5.00 -0.02 3.60
CA LEU A 78 -6.20 -0.58 4.20
C LEU A 78 -6.77 -1.66 3.27
N PRO A 79 -6.69 -2.95 3.63
CA PRO A 79 -7.39 -3.99 2.88
C PRO A 79 -8.90 -3.83 3.03
N VAL A 80 -9.61 -3.81 1.91
CA VAL A 80 -11.05 -3.58 1.84
C VAL A 80 -11.74 -4.80 1.21
N PRO A 81 -12.65 -5.47 1.92
CA PRO A 81 -13.42 -6.58 1.36
C PRO A 81 -14.44 -6.10 0.33
N ALA A 82 -15.13 -7.02 -0.34
CA ALA A 82 -16.20 -6.69 -1.29
C ALA A 82 -17.28 -5.81 -0.63
N LEU A 83 -17.59 -4.67 -1.25
CA LEU A 83 -18.62 -3.73 -0.79
C LEU A 83 -19.98 -4.04 -1.43
N SER A 84 -20.48 -5.26 -1.19
CA SER A 84 -21.73 -5.78 -1.77
C SER A 84 -22.98 -5.02 -1.31
N GLU A 85 -22.92 -4.34 -0.16
CA GLU A 85 -24.05 -3.62 0.43
C GLU A 85 -23.76 -2.12 0.60
N ARG A 86 -24.78 -1.30 0.36
CA ARG A 86 -24.68 0.16 0.52
C ARG A 86 -24.34 0.59 1.94
N THR A 87 -24.79 -0.17 2.95
CA THR A 87 -24.48 0.09 4.36
C THR A 87 -22.97 -0.01 4.62
N LEU A 88 -22.31 -1.04 4.07
CA LEU A 88 -20.86 -1.22 4.17
C LEU A 88 -20.11 -0.06 3.53
N GLN A 89 -20.59 0.44 2.38
CA GLN A 89 -19.99 1.60 1.71
C GLN A 89 -20.02 2.85 2.62
N PHE A 90 -21.16 3.15 3.26
CA PHE A 90 -21.25 4.29 4.19
C PHE A 90 -20.39 4.13 5.44
N GLN A 91 -20.29 2.91 5.98
CA GLN A 91 -19.43 2.63 7.12
C GLN A 91 -17.96 2.78 6.77
N LEU A 92 -17.55 2.35 5.57
CA LEU A 92 -16.20 2.57 5.07
C LEU A 92 -15.92 4.07 4.92
N LEU A 93 -16.84 4.84 4.31
CA LEU A 93 -16.68 6.30 4.21
C LEU A 93 -16.49 6.95 5.57
N SER A 94 -17.30 6.59 6.55
CA SER A 94 -17.18 7.10 7.92
C SER A 94 -15.82 6.76 8.53
N THR A 95 -15.30 5.57 8.24
CA THR A 95 -13.96 5.14 8.69
C THR A 95 -12.85 5.96 8.01
N LEU A 96 -12.98 6.22 6.72
CA LEU A 96 -12.02 7.01 5.95
C LEU A 96 -11.99 8.47 6.40
N GLU A 97 -13.14 9.06 6.70
CA GLU A 97 -13.23 10.41 7.27
C GLU A 97 -12.46 10.51 8.60
N LEU A 98 -12.63 9.53 9.50
CA LEU A 98 -11.88 9.47 10.76
C LEU A 98 -10.37 9.33 10.53
N PHE A 99 -9.95 8.51 9.56
CA PHE A 99 -8.55 8.43 9.19
C PHE A 99 -8.02 9.77 8.69
N LEU A 100 -8.72 10.42 7.78
CA LEU A 100 -8.30 11.71 7.23
C LEU A 100 -8.20 12.79 8.32
N GLU A 101 -9.10 12.79 9.29
CA GLU A 101 -9.04 13.68 10.45
C GLU A 101 -7.77 13.42 11.28
N ILE A 102 -7.49 12.16 11.62
CA ILE A 102 -6.32 11.78 12.43
C ILE A 102 -5.00 12.03 11.70
N LEU A 103 -4.99 11.88 10.38
CA LEU A 103 -3.81 12.07 9.52
C LEU A 103 -3.65 13.52 9.05
N GLY A 104 -4.62 14.39 9.37
CA GLY A 104 -4.68 15.77 8.92
C GLY A 104 -3.35 16.51 9.14
N GLY A 105 -2.79 17.07 8.06
CA GLY A 105 -1.55 17.85 8.09
C GLY A 105 -0.25 17.05 8.15
N ARG A 106 -0.31 15.70 8.16
CA ARG A 106 0.89 14.84 8.20
C ARG A 106 1.39 14.38 6.83
N GLY A 107 0.61 14.61 5.77
CA GLY A 107 0.97 14.21 4.41
C GLY A 107 0.83 12.70 4.11
N ILE A 108 0.38 11.90 5.10
CA ILE A 108 0.16 10.46 4.96
C ILE A 108 -1.05 10.20 4.06
N LYS A 109 -0.88 9.33 3.06
CA LYS A 109 -1.93 8.91 2.13
C LYS A 109 -2.50 7.55 2.50
N ILE A 110 -3.77 7.31 2.18
CA ILE A 110 -4.48 6.05 2.41
C ILE A 110 -4.59 5.32 1.07
N ALA A 111 -3.98 4.15 0.97
CA ALA A 111 -4.08 3.26 -0.17
C ALA A 111 -5.06 2.12 0.15
N LEU A 112 -6.21 2.11 -0.53
CA LEU A 112 -7.19 1.03 -0.38
C LEU A 112 -6.73 -0.17 -1.21
N ARG A 113 -6.63 -1.34 -0.58
CA ARG A 113 -6.29 -2.60 -1.25
C ARG A 113 -7.57 -3.43 -1.40
N PRO A 114 -8.20 -3.49 -2.59
CA PRO A 114 -9.40 -4.29 -2.78
C PRO A 114 -9.04 -5.78 -2.73
N GLU A 115 -9.71 -6.53 -1.86
CA GLU A 115 -9.52 -8.00 -1.74
C GLU A 115 -10.44 -8.80 -2.68
N ALA A 116 -11.38 -8.12 -3.35
CA ALA A 116 -12.39 -8.69 -4.22
C ALA A 116 -12.82 -7.65 -5.29
N ASP A 117 -14.06 -7.77 -5.80
CA ASP A 117 -14.66 -6.86 -6.78
C ASP A 117 -14.35 -5.38 -6.48
N THR A 118 -13.65 -4.75 -7.42
CA THR A 118 -13.05 -3.42 -7.25
C THR A 118 -13.99 -2.31 -7.70
N LEU A 119 -15.04 -2.62 -8.49
CA LEU A 119 -15.89 -1.60 -9.11
C LEU A 119 -16.65 -0.74 -8.08
N ALA A 120 -17.22 -1.38 -7.06
CA ALA A 120 -17.97 -0.69 -6.02
C ALA A 120 -17.07 0.28 -5.24
N LEU A 121 -15.85 -0.16 -4.92
CA LEU A 121 -14.85 0.65 -4.23
C LEU A 121 -14.40 1.83 -5.09
N VAL A 122 -14.11 1.58 -6.37
CA VAL A 122 -13.71 2.64 -7.31
C VAL A 122 -14.80 3.70 -7.45
N THR A 123 -16.04 3.27 -7.60
CA THR A 123 -17.20 4.17 -7.69
C THR A 123 -17.35 5.01 -6.43
N LEU A 124 -17.16 4.40 -5.25
CA LEU A 124 -17.23 5.08 -3.96
C LEU A 124 -16.14 6.15 -3.83
N VAL A 125 -14.88 5.80 -4.10
CA VAL A 125 -13.74 6.73 -3.99
C VAL A 125 -13.87 7.90 -4.97
N LYS A 126 -14.29 7.65 -6.21
CA LYS A 126 -14.56 8.71 -7.20
C LYS A 126 -15.66 9.68 -6.75
N SER A 127 -16.56 9.27 -5.86
CA SER A 127 -17.64 10.13 -5.36
C SER A 127 -17.21 11.10 -4.25
N ILE A 128 -16.13 10.82 -3.53
CA ILE A 128 -15.74 11.57 -2.32
C ILE A 128 -14.63 12.62 -2.54
N ARG A 129 -14.07 12.75 -3.75
CA ARG A 129 -13.08 13.79 -4.13
C ARG A 129 -11.98 14.02 -3.08
N ALA A 130 -11.31 12.94 -2.67
CA ALA A 130 -10.37 12.97 -1.55
C ALA A 130 -8.95 12.59 -1.99
N ASP A 131 -8.13 13.56 -2.41
CA ASP A 131 -6.75 13.39 -2.96
C ASP A 131 -5.81 12.53 -2.10
N ALA A 132 -6.03 12.49 -0.79
CA ALA A 132 -5.25 11.67 0.14
C ALA A 132 -5.62 10.17 0.11
N ILE A 133 -6.68 9.79 -0.60
CA ILE A 133 -7.13 8.40 -0.76
C ILE A 133 -6.75 7.94 -2.16
N GLY A 134 -6.25 6.71 -2.31
CA GLY A 134 -5.91 6.08 -3.58
C GLY A 134 -5.93 4.56 -3.43
N TYR A 135 -5.18 3.85 -4.26
CA TYR A 135 -5.20 2.39 -4.25
C TYR A 135 -3.82 1.77 -4.04
N CYS A 136 -3.84 0.61 -3.39
CA CYS A 136 -2.73 -0.34 -3.38
C CYS A 136 -2.98 -1.33 -4.52
N TRP A 137 -2.04 -1.44 -5.45
CA TRP A 137 -2.05 -2.51 -6.43
C TRP A 137 -1.75 -3.84 -5.73
N ASP A 138 -2.50 -4.89 -6.08
CA ASP A 138 -2.28 -6.26 -5.61
C ASP A 138 -2.28 -7.19 -6.84
N ALA A 139 -1.29 -8.07 -6.93
CA ALA A 139 -1.15 -9.01 -8.05
C ALA A 139 -2.33 -9.97 -8.20
N HIS A 140 -3.07 -10.23 -7.13
CA HIS A 140 -4.24 -11.12 -7.14
C HIS A 140 -5.53 -10.41 -7.56
N ASN A 141 -5.48 -9.09 -7.76
CA ASN A 141 -6.64 -8.32 -8.18
C ASN A 141 -6.74 -8.32 -9.72
N SER A 142 -7.81 -8.90 -10.26
CA SER A 142 -8.04 -9.01 -11.70
C SER A 142 -8.39 -7.69 -12.38
N ASP A 143 -8.92 -6.72 -11.62
CA ASP A 143 -9.49 -5.47 -12.13
C ASP A 143 -8.56 -4.27 -11.91
N TRP A 144 -7.25 -4.54 -11.79
CA TRP A 144 -6.25 -3.52 -11.49
C TRP A 144 -6.24 -2.34 -12.48
N GLU A 145 -6.68 -2.55 -13.73
CA GLU A 145 -6.77 -1.48 -14.73
C GLU A 145 -7.73 -0.36 -14.26
N ALA A 146 -8.78 -0.69 -13.51
CA ALA A 146 -9.76 0.26 -13.02
C ALA A 146 -9.22 1.23 -11.94
N ILE A 147 -8.08 0.90 -11.33
CA ILE A 147 -7.42 1.68 -10.27
C ILE A 147 -6.09 2.30 -10.70
N ALA A 148 -5.68 2.07 -11.96
CA ALA A 148 -4.35 2.41 -12.47
C ALA A 148 -4.04 3.92 -12.47
N ASP A 149 -5.06 4.77 -12.53
CA ASP A 149 -4.94 6.24 -12.51
C ASP A 149 -4.54 6.80 -11.13
N ARG A 150 -4.69 6.00 -10.07
CA ARG A 150 -4.56 6.46 -8.67
C ARG A 150 -3.84 5.46 -7.78
N LEU A 151 -2.85 4.75 -8.34
CA LEU A 151 -1.98 3.85 -7.60
C LEU A 151 -0.99 4.63 -6.73
N PHE A 152 -0.98 4.32 -5.44
CA PHE A 152 -0.01 4.88 -4.48
C PHE A 152 1.11 3.90 -4.17
N VAL A 153 0.75 2.65 -3.87
CA VAL A 153 1.68 1.58 -3.50
C VAL A 153 1.33 0.30 -4.23
N ALA A 154 2.25 -0.67 -4.19
CA ALA A 154 2.06 -1.98 -4.77
C ALA A 154 2.52 -3.07 -3.82
N TYR A 155 1.82 -4.20 -3.86
CA TYR A 155 2.03 -5.35 -2.99
C TYR A 155 1.89 -6.65 -3.77
N GLY A 156 2.67 -7.66 -3.41
CA GLY A 156 2.54 -9.01 -3.97
C GLY A 156 3.45 -10.02 -3.30
N THR A 157 3.42 -11.25 -3.79
CA THR A 157 4.29 -12.36 -3.40
C THR A 157 5.45 -12.51 -4.39
N PRO A 158 6.54 -13.21 -4.03
CA PRO A 158 7.63 -13.49 -4.95
C PRO A 158 7.21 -14.17 -6.25
N GLU A 159 6.15 -14.99 -6.21
CA GLU A 159 5.64 -15.79 -7.32
C GLU A 159 4.80 -15.00 -8.31
N ASP A 160 4.39 -13.80 -7.94
CA ASP A 160 3.47 -12.99 -8.73
C ASP A 160 4.10 -12.36 -9.97
N SER A 161 3.24 -12.06 -10.94
CA SER A 161 3.62 -11.31 -12.13
C SER A 161 3.44 -9.80 -11.90
N PHE A 162 4.54 -9.06 -11.90
CA PHE A 162 4.56 -7.59 -11.84
C PHE A 162 4.60 -6.95 -13.24
N GLN A 163 4.39 -7.74 -14.29
CA GLN A 163 4.38 -7.27 -15.67
C GLN A 163 3.39 -6.11 -15.91
N PRO A 164 2.16 -6.10 -15.34
CA PRO A 164 1.25 -4.97 -15.47
C PRO A 164 1.86 -3.64 -15.01
N LEU A 165 2.43 -3.62 -13.80
CA LEU A 165 3.08 -2.43 -13.24
C LEU A 165 4.30 -2.01 -14.05
N HIS A 166 5.06 -2.98 -14.54
CA HIS A 166 6.22 -2.72 -15.39
C HIS A 166 5.81 -2.07 -16.73
N GLU A 167 4.71 -2.51 -17.35
CA GLU A 167 4.18 -1.92 -18.58
C GLU A 167 3.66 -0.50 -18.37
N LEU A 168 3.07 -0.21 -17.21
CA LEU A 168 2.68 1.14 -16.78
C LEU A 168 3.85 2.04 -16.40
N GLY A 169 5.08 1.50 -16.37
CA GLY A 169 6.25 2.25 -15.96
C GLY A 169 6.26 2.61 -14.48
N TYR A 170 5.65 1.79 -13.61
CA TYR A 170 5.68 1.99 -12.16
C TYR A 170 7.15 2.01 -11.66
N ARG A 171 7.49 2.93 -10.75
CA ARG A 171 8.87 3.14 -10.28
C ARG A 171 9.05 3.15 -8.77
N TRP A 172 7.96 3.09 -8.03
CA TRP A 172 7.97 3.18 -6.58
C TRP A 172 8.27 1.82 -5.94
N ASP A 173 8.26 1.82 -4.61
CA ASP A 173 8.46 0.64 -3.79
C ASP A 173 7.32 -0.37 -4.00
N ILE A 174 7.69 -1.66 -4.06
CA ILE A 174 6.78 -2.80 -4.13
C ILE A 174 7.07 -3.67 -2.92
N GLY A 175 6.09 -3.78 -2.03
CA GLY A 175 6.14 -4.66 -0.88
C GLY A 175 6.01 -6.13 -1.29
N LEU A 176 7.05 -6.92 -1.04
CA LEU A 176 7.03 -8.37 -1.24
C LEU A 176 6.69 -9.10 0.05
N ASP A 177 5.64 -9.91 0.04
CA ASP A 177 5.31 -10.82 1.13
C ASP A 177 6.36 -11.93 1.24
N VAL A 178 7.20 -11.85 2.27
CA VAL A 178 8.29 -12.79 2.51
C VAL A 178 8.34 -13.19 3.96
N SER A 179 8.69 -14.46 4.21
CA SER A 179 8.77 -15.01 5.57
C SER A 179 10.18 -14.94 6.16
N SER A 180 11.22 -14.74 5.33
CA SER A 180 12.60 -14.64 5.81
C SER A 180 13.46 -13.71 4.94
N PRO A 181 14.55 -13.15 5.52
CA PRO A 181 15.61 -12.43 4.81
C PRO A 181 16.17 -13.14 3.57
N ASP A 182 16.36 -14.44 3.64
CA ASP A 182 17.02 -15.21 2.59
C ASP A 182 16.05 -15.46 1.43
N ASP A 183 14.78 -15.76 1.72
CA ASP A 183 13.72 -15.82 0.70
C ASP A 183 13.61 -14.49 -0.03
N PHE A 184 13.67 -13.37 0.70
CA PHE A 184 13.66 -12.04 0.10
C PHE A 184 14.83 -11.82 -0.83
N LYS A 185 16.07 -12.14 -0.43
CA LYS A 185 17.25 -11.95 -1.29
C LYS A 185 17.15 -12.73 -2.59
N ILE A 186 16.68 -13.99 -2.52
CA ILE A 186 16.47 -14.85 -3.68
C ILE A 186 15.40 -14.24 -4.60
N ALA A 187 14.25 -13.87 -4.04
CA ALA A 187 13.15 -13.25 -4.77
C ALA A 187 13.59 -11.94 -5.42
N HIS A 188 14.23 -11.05 -4.66
CA HIS A 188 14.72 -9.76 -5.10
C HIS A 188 15.68 -9.89 -6.29
N GLN A 189 16.66 -10.82 -6.22
CA GLN A 189 17.60 -11.05 -7.31
C GLN A 189 16.87 -11.50 -8.59
N ARG A 190 15.93 -12.44 -8.47
CA ARG A 190 15.14 -12.94 -9.60
C ARG A 190 14.28 -11.82 -10.21
N LEU A 191 13.50 -11.14 -9.39
CA LEU A 191 12.53 -10.13 -9.83
C LEU A 191 13.22 -8.91 -10.41
N SER A 192 14.34 -8.46 -9.83
CA SER A 192 15.14 -7.35 -10.38
C SER A 192 15.72 -7.67 -11.77
N GLY A 193 16.02 -8.95 -12.04
CA GLY A 193 16.46 -9.40 -13.36
C GLY A 193 15.32 -9.47 -14.39
N LEU A 194 14.11 -9.84 -13.95
CA LEU A 194 12.92 -9.93 -14.80
C LEU A 194 12.32 -8.55 -15.12
N TYR A 195 12.39 -7.64 -14.15
CA TYR A 195 11.76 -6.32 -14.20
C TYR A 195 12.79 -5.22 -13.96
N PRO A 196 13.70 -4.96 -14.92
CA PRO A 196 14.61 -3.84 -14.83
C PRO A 196 13.84 -2.51 -14.80
N ASP A 197 14.49 -1.44 -14.34
CA ASP A 197 13.84 -0.13 -14.26
C ASP A 197 13.29 0.32 -15.62
N PRO A 198 11.97 0.55 -15.73
CA PRO A 198 11.36 0.92 -17.00
C PRO A 198 11.74 2.36 -17.36
N LEU A 199 12.42 2.57 -18.50
CA LEU A 199 12.82 3.90 -18.98
C LEU A 199 11.61 4.76 -19.41
N PHE A 200 10.58 4.13 -19.98
CA PHE A 200 9.31 4.75 -20.36
C PHE A 200 8.17 3.74 -20.18
N PRO A 201 6.94 4.20 -19.87
CA PRO A 201 5.77 3.32 -19.87
C PRO A 201 5.58 2.74 -21.28
N LYS A 202 5.36 1.42 -21.36
CA LYS A 202 5.02 0.73 -22.62
C LYS A 202 3.54 0.83 -22.94
N ARG A 203 2.71 1.05 -21.92
CA ARG A 203 1.27 1.19 -22.01
C ARG A 203 0.82 2.33 -21.09
N LEU A 204 -0.13 3.14 -21.56
CA LEU A 204 -0.83 4.09 -20.70
C LEU A 204 -2.05 3.40 -20.07
N PRO A 205 -2.45 3.78 -18.85
CA PRO A 205 -3.69 3.29 -18.26
C PRO A 205 -4.88 3.51 -19.21
N ASP A 206 -5.68 2.46 -19.47
CA ASP A 206 -6.92 2.57 -20.26
C ASP A 206 -8.09 2.98 -19.36
N VAL A 207 -7.88 4.05 -18.60
CA VAL A 207 -8.87 4.64 -17.70
C VAL A 207 -8.92 6.15 -17.94
N PRO A 208 -10.13 6.76 -17.98
CA PRO A 208 -10.24 8.21 -18.04
C PRO A 208 -9.47 8.82 -16.87
N SER A 209 -8.51 9.70 -17.18
CA SER A 209 -7.70 10.38 -16.16
C SER A 209 -8.60 11.08 -15.16
N ASP A 210 -8.38 10.84 -13.86
CA ASP A 210 -9.00 11.62 -12.80
C ASP A 210 -8.40 13.04 -12.86
N PRO A 211 -9.19 14.08 -13.24
CA PRO A 211 -8.68 15.43 -13.44
C PRO A 211 -8.16 16.08 -12.14
N GLU A 212 -8.45 15.48 -10.99
CA GLU A 212 -7.98 15.94 -9.68
C GLU A 212 -6.68 15.21 -9.23
N VAL A 213 -6.28 14.11 -9.91
CA VAL A 213 -5.07 13.35 -9.57
C VAL A 213 -3.90 13.77 -10.47
N SER A 214 -3.09 14.70 -9.96
CA SER A 214 -1.86 15.20 -10.60
C SER A 214 -0.70 14.19 -10.66
N LEU A 215 -0.95 12.87 -10.65
CA LEU A 215 0.09 11.89 -10.94
C LEU A 215 0.26 11.68 -12.45
N GLY A 216 -0.77 11.97 -13.26
CA GLY A 216 -0.77 11.81 -14.71
C GLY A 216 -0.12 12.95 -15.50
N GLU A 217 -0.08 14.19 -14.97
CA GLU A 217 0.48 15.33 -15.70
C GLU A 217 2.02 15.44 -15.59
N HIS A 218 2.64 14.79 -14.59
CA HIS A 218 4.10 14.75 -14.48
C HIS A 218 4.77 13.90 -15.57
N TRP A 219 4.03 13.06 -16.29
CA TRP A 219 4.55 12.27 -17.42
C TRP A 219 4.70 13.09 -18.71
N ASN A 220 4.08 14.28 -18.79
CA ASN A 220 4.13 15.18 -19.95
C ASN A 220 5.20 16.27 -19.84
N LEU A 221 6.01 16.28 -18.78
CA LEU A 221 7.09 17.24 -18.58
C LEU A 221 8.46 16.58 -18.74
N GLN A 222 8.74 15.97 -19.89
CA GLN A 222 10.07 15.87 -20.50
C GLN A 222 9.98 15.89 -22.02
#